data_AF-A0A8T3RQQ1-F1
#
_entry.id   AF-A0A8T3RQQ1-F1
#
_cell.length_a   1.000
_cell.length_b   1.000
_cell.length_c   1.000
_cell.angle_alpha   90.00
_cell.angle_beta   90.00
_cell.angle_gamma   90.00
#
_symmetry.space_group_name_H-M   'P 1'
#
loop_
_entity.id
_entity.type
_entity.pdbx_description
1 polymer ?
#
loop_
_entity_poly.entity_id
_entity_poly.type
_entity_poly.pdbx_seq_one_letter_code
_entity_poly.pdbx_strand_id
1 'polypeptide(L)' 'MEQERPAEALAAYRRSVQLYPRRFNGMLGAARAARALGDESLTRMFYGELLEVADGGTRQPALHEAQAYVSTGK' A
#
# COMPACT_ATOMS: atom_id res chain seq x y z
N MET A 1 -7.46 16.28 -10.02
CA MET A 1 -7.37 16.00 -8.57
C MET A 1 -5.91 15.86 -8.23
N GLU A 2 -5.40 16.86 -7.50
CA GLU A 2 -4.02 17.01 -7.03
C GLU A 2 -3.46 15.73 -6.39
N GLN A 3 -2.34 15.21 -6.90
CA GLN A 3 -1.51 14.22 -6.20
C GLN A 3 -0.03 14.63 -6.18
N GLU A 4 0.25 15.92 -6.14
CA GLU A 4 1.63 16.43 -6.16
C GLU A 4 2.36 16.27 -4.81
N ARG A 5 1.72 15.63 -3.82
CA ARG A 5 2.23 15.47 -2.45
C ARG A 5 2.14 14.02 -1.96
N PRO A 6 2.92 13.09 -2.53
CA PRO A 6 2.91 11.69 -2.10
C PRO A 6 3.35 11.52 -0.63
N ALA A 7 4.16 12.44 -0.08
CA ALA A 7 4.58 12.45 1.32
C ALA A 7 3.41 12.68 2.29
N GLU A 8 2.54 13.65 1.99
CA GLU A 8 1.36 13.95 2.81
C GLU A 8 0.31 12.86 2.68
N ALA A 9 0.13 12.31 1.47
CA ALA A 9 -0.74 11.16 1.26
C ALA A 9 -0.29 9.97 2.11
N LEU A 10 1.01 9.66 2.11
CA LEU A 10 1.56 8.59 2.95
C LEU A 10 1.29 8.84 4.44
N ALA A 11 1.48 10.07 4.92
CA ALA A 11 1.20 10.42 6.32
C ALA A 11 -0.28 10.22 6.68
N ALA A 12 -1.21 10.65 5.80
CA ALA A 12 -2.64 10.48 5.99
C ALA A 12 -3.07 9.00 5.96
N TYR A 13 -2.50 8.21 5.05
CA TYR A 13 -2.76 6.77 5.01
C TYR A 13 -2.19 6.06 6.24
N ARG A 14 -1.00 6.42 6.70
CA ARG A 14 -0.42 5.86 7.94
C ARG A 14 -1.30 6.11 9.15
N ARG A 15 -1.86 7.31 9.29
CA ARG A 15 -2.83 7.62 10.36
C ARG A 15 -4.10 6.80 10.20
N SER A 16 -4.61 6.67 8.98
CA SER A 16 -5.80 5.87 8.69
C SER A 16 -5.61 4.39 8.98
N VAL A 17 -4.45 3.81 8.65
CA VAL A 17 -4.11 2.40 8.93
C VAL A 17 -3.96 2.15 10.43
N GLN A 18 -3.45 3.12 11.20
CA GLN A 18 -3.40 3.03 12.66
C GLN A 18 -4.79 3.03 13.29
N LEU A 19 -5.71 3.85 12.77
CA LEU A 19 -7.08 3.95 13.28
C LEU A 19 -7.97 2.79 12.82
N TYR A 20 -7.72 2.30 11.61
CA TYR A 20 -8.47 1.22 10.97
C TYR A 20 -7.49 0.16 10.44
N PRO A 21 -6.82 -0.57 11.35
CA PRO A 21 -6.00 -1.70 10.96
C PRO A 21 -6.92 -2.70 10.24
N ARG A 22 -6.49 -3.20 9.08
CA ARG A 22 -7.25 -4.04 8.13
C ARG A 22 -8.09 -3.32 7.06
N ARG A 23 -7.93 -2.01 6.88
CA ARG A 23 -8.57 -1.32 5.74
C ARG A 23 -7.73 -1.46 4.46
N PHE A 24 -8.12 -2.41 3.60
CA PHE A 24 -7.46 -2.70 2.31
C PHE A 24 -7.14 -1.46 1.46
N ASN A 25 -8.14 -0.59 1.22
CA ASN A 25 -7.96 0.60 0.38
C ASN A 25 -6.93 1.59 0.97
N GLY A 26 -6.84 1.67 2.30
CA GLY A 26 -5.87 2.54 2.98
C GLY A 26 -4.45 2.02 2.84
N MET A 27 -4.26 0.69 2.95
CA MET A 27 -2.96 0.04 2.73
C MET A 27 -2.51 0.16 1.27
N LEU A 28 -3.43 -0.01 0.31
CA LEU A 28 -3.12 0.15 -1.11
C LEU A 28 -2.69 1.59 -1.44
N GLY A 29 -3.39 2.57 -0.90
CA GLY A 29 -3.03 3.99 -1.02
C GLY A 29 -1.67 4.30 -0.39
N ALA A 30 -1.40 3.76 0.81
CA ALA A 30 -0.12 3.90 1.49
C ALA A 30 1.04 3.33 0.67
N ALA A 31 0.89 2.11 0.15
CA ALA A 31 1.91 1.45 -0.65
C ALA A 31 2.22 2.23 -1.94
N ARG A 32 1.20 2.73 -2.63
CA ARG A 32 1.38 3.54 -3.84
C ARG A 32 2.03 4.89 -3.55
N ALA A 33 1.65 5.54 -2.45
CA ALA A 33 2.27 6.79 -2.02
C ALA A 33 3.74 6.58 -1.64
N ALA A 34 4.06 5.54 -0.88
CA ALA A 34 5.44 5.16 -0.56
C ALA A 34 6.25 4.85 -1.83
N ARG A 35 5.66 4.14 -2.80
CA ARG A 35 6.29 3.85 -4.08
C ARG A 35 6.60 5.12 -4.86
N ALA A 36 5.67 6.08 -4.88
CA ALA A 36 5.87 7.38 -5.52
C ALA A 36 6.96 8.23 -4.84
N LEU A 37 7.26 7.98 -3.56
CA LEU A 37 8.37 8.61 -2.84
C LEU A 37 9.71 7.91 -3.06
N GLY A 38 9.73 6.73 -3.68
CA GLY A 38 10.92 5.89 -3.78
C GLY A 38 11.23 5.11 -2.50
N ASP A 39 10.32 5.09 -1.52
CA ASP A 39 10.47 4.35 -0.27
C ASP A 39 10.11 2.87 -0.47
N GLU A 40 11.03 2.10 -1.04
CA GLU A 40 10.84 0.67 -1.33
C GLU A 40 10.54 -0.15 -0.07
N SER A 41 11.19 0.19 1.05
CA SER A 41 11.00 -0.50 2.34
C SER A 41 9.56 -0.38 2.82
N LEU A 42 9.02 0.85 2.86
CA LEU A 42 7.62 1.08 3.23
C LEU A 42 6.66 0.47 2.21
N THR A 43 6.99 0.56 0.93
CA THR A 43 6.16 -0.03 -0.13
C THR A 43 6.01 -1.53 0.06
N ARG A 44 7.11 -2.27 0.31
CA ARG A 44 7.06 -3.71 0.60
C ARG A 44 6.31 -4.01 1.89
N MET A 45 6.52 -3.22 2.95
CA MET A 45 5.81 -3.39 4.22
C MET A 45 4.29 -3.28 4.03
N PHE A 46 3.81 -2.21 3.40
CA PHE A 46 2.37 -2.01 3.18
C PHE A 46 1.77 -3.03 2.21
N TYR A 47 2.51 -3.44 1.18
CA TYR A 47 2.05 -4.51 0.28
C TYR A 47 2.02 -5.88 0.96
N GLY A 48 2.97 -6.19 1.85
CA GLY A 48 2.94 -7.41 2.66
C GLY A 48 1.70 -7.46 3.54
N GLU A 49 1.48 -6.42 4.34
CA GLU A 49 0.29 -6.30 5.21
C GLU A 49 -1.02 -6.36 4.40
N LEU A 50 -1.03 -5.75 3.21
CA LEU A 50 -2.18 -5.79 2.31
C LEU A 50 -2.48 -7.22 1.83
N LEU A 51 -1.45 -8.02 1.53
CA LEU A 51 -1.59 -9.43 1.15
C LEU A 51 -2.06 -10.29 2.32
N GLU A 52 -1.64 -9.98 3.55
CA GLU A 52 -2.08 -10.69 4.76
C GLU A 52 -3.54 -10.42 5.12
N VAL A 53 -4.02 -9.19 4.88
CA VAL A 53 -5.40 -8.78 5.19
C VAL A 53 -6.38 -9.12 4.06
N ALA A 54 -5.88 -9.36 2.86
CA ALA A 54 -6.73 -9.59 1.71
C ALA A 54 -7.31 -11.00 1.67
N ASP A 55 -8.60 -11.09 1.97
CA ASP A 55 -9.41 -12.26 1.63
C ASP A 55 -9.68 -12.26 0.12
N GLY A 56 -9.28 -13.34 -0.56
CA GLY A 56 -9.26 -13.45 -2.02
C GLY A 56 -10.63 -13.23 -2.66
N GLY A 57 -10.72 -12.31 -3.63
CA GLY A 57 -11.95 -11.92 -4.31
C GLY A 57 -11.73 -10.78 -5.31
N THR A 58 -12.62 -9.78 -5.35
CA THR A 58 -12.58 -8.58 -6.23
C THR A 58 -11.30 -7.71 -6.14
N ARG A 59 -10.38 -8.06 -5.26
CA ARG A 59 -9.11 -7.36 -4.99
C ARG A 59 -7.91 -7.96 -5.74
N GLN A 60 -8.11 -9.03 -6.52
CA GLN A 60 -7.10 -9.67 -7.36
C GLN A 60 -6.13 -8.71 -8.08
N PRO A 61 -6.55 -7.62 -8.76
CA PRO A 61 -5.60 -6.74 -9.44
C PRO A 61 -4.62 -6.05 -8.48
N ALA A 62 -5.10 -5.63 -7.30
CA ALA A 62 -4.25 -5.00 -6.28
C ALA A 62 -3.35 -6.03 -5.57
N LEU A 63 -3.81 -7.27 -5.41
CA LEU A 63 -2.99 -8.37 -4.90
C LEU A 63 -1.87 -8.74 -5.87
N HIS A 64 -2.17 -8.76 -7.17
CA HIS A 64 -1.17 -9.03 -8.19
C HIS A 64 -0.13 -7.91 -8.26
N GLU A 65 -0.54 -6.64 -8.17
CA GLU A 65 0.37 -5.50 -8.06
C GLU A 65 1.29 -5.62 -6.83
N ALA A 66 0.70 -5.92 -5.66
CA ALA A 66 1.43 -6.11 -4.42
C ALA A 66 2.44 -7.25 -4.53
N GLN A 67 1.99 -8.44 -4.97
CA GLN A 67 2.83 -9.63 -5.16
C GLN A 67 3.96 -9.39 -6.14
N ALA A 68 3.69 -8.76 -7.29
CA ALA A 68 4.71 -8.45 -8.27
C ALA A 68 5.79 -7.57 -7.63
N TYR A 69 5.40 -6.54 -6.90
CA TYR A 69 6.35 -5.62 -6.27
C TYR A 69 7.19 -6.28 -5.17
N VAL A 70 6.58 -7.06 -4.26
CA VAL A 70 7.35 -7.76 -3.22
C VAL A 70 8.23 -8.86 -3.80
N SER A 71 7.85 -9.46 -4.93
CA SER A 71 8.62 -10.53 -5.60
C SER A 71 9.77 -10.01 -6.45
N THR A 72 9.70 -8.77 -6.96
CA THR A 72 10.76 -8.15 -7.77
C THR A 72 12.04 -7.85 -6.97
N GLY A 73 11.98 -7.87 -5.64
CA GLY A 73 13.12 -7.54 -4.78
C GLY A 73 13.99 -8.71 -4.33
N LYS A 74 14.02 -9.83 -5.06
CA LYS A 74 14.81 -11.03 -4.74
C LYS A 74 16.15 -11.07 -5.47
#